data_AF-A0A355DKS1-F1
#
_entry.id   AF-A0A355DKS1-F1
#
_cell.length_a   1.000
_cell.length_b   1.000
_cell.length_c   1.000
_cell.angle_alpha   90.00
_cell.angle_beta   90.00
_cell.angle_gamma   90.00
#
_symmetry.space_group_name_H-M   'P 1'
#
loop_
_entity.id
_entity.type
_entity.pdbx_description
1 polymer ?
#
loop_
_entity_poly.entity_id
_entity_poly.type
_entity_poly.pdbx_seq_one_letter_code
_entity_poly.pdbx_strand_id
1 'polypeptide(L)'
;VEAVSVEVVGQSGEIKEPMIASSRTAPLQPIATIKIYTKGNWHDTPVYQRHDLRVGDRITGTALIIEPTGTNVIEPGWSAELTPQNHLILTKDDNPRAKDEVESTASVSPSSSSTPDPVLLEIFNNLVRAIAEEMGITLQNTSYSVNIKERLDFSCAIFDQYGQLVANAPHIPVHLGSMSESVGSLIQAKGKTLKPGDAYVSNNPYNGGTHLPDVTVITPVFVPNSITPLFYVASRGHHADIGGITPGSMPPHSTTIDQEGILLDNVLLVDQGRFQEAKILELLSAGDYPVRNPTQNLADLQAQIAANERGVQELHRMVEHYGLFTVQAYMQHVQDNAEESVRRVMDVLKDGSFTYPMDDGSKICVKITINHHNRSACVDFTGTSPQQSTNLNAPLAICKAVVLYVFRTLVEDDIPLNAGCLKPLEIVIPEGCLLNPRYPAAVVAGNVETSQAIANALYGALGVMAASQGTMNNFTFGNLAHQYYETICGGSGAGADFDGTDAVQTHMTNSRLTDPEVLEWRFPVLVEEFAIRPNSGGKGKHRGGNGVIRRIQFREAMSAAILSGHRVIPPFGLAGGESGAIGRNCVVRRDGTIEPLKSCAEVQMHPGDVFVIETPGGGGFGSSASSQ
;
A
#
# COMPACT_ATOMS: atom_id res chain seq x y z
N VAL A 1 -32.52 -11.04 2.33
CA VAL A 1 -31.62 -12.10 1.81
C VAL A 1 -30.98 -11.53 0.56
N GLU A 2 -29.75 -11.01 0.66
CA GLU A 2 -29.07 -10.32 -0.45
C GLU A 2 -28.24 -11.27 -1.34
N ALA A 3 -27.89 -12.46 -0.83
CA ALA A 3 -27.36 -13.55 -1.64
C ALA A 3 -27.75 -14.91 -1.02
N VAL A 4 -27.97 -15.90 -1.88
CA VAL A 4 -28.07 -17.32 -1.53
C VAL A 4 -26.98 -18.04 -2.33
N SER A 5 -26.07 -18.71 -1.63
CA SER A 5 -25.11 -19.62 -2.26
C SER A 5 -25.67 -21.03 -2.22
N VAL A 6 -25.66 -21.71 -3.38
CA VAL A 6 -26.02 -23.13 -3.51
C VAL A 6 -24.83 -23.82 -4.15
N GLU A 7 -24.22 -24.74 -3.41
CA GLU A 7 -23.22 -25.64 -3.94
C GLU A 7 -23.90 -26.93 -4.41
N VAL A 8 -23.76 -27.25 -5.70
CA VAL A 8 -24.27 -28.49 -6.28
C VAL A 8 -23.07 -29.35 -6.65
N VAL A 9 -22.86 -30.44 -5.92
CA VAL A 9 -21.81 -31.42 -6.21
C VAL A 9 -22.40 -32.51 -7.11
N GLY A 10 -21.99 -32.51 -8.37
CA GLY A 10 -22.29 -33.58 -9.32
C GLY A 10 -21.10 -34.52 -9.48
N GLN A 11 -21.35 -35.83 -9.52
CA GLN A 11 -20.30 -36.83 -9.76
C GLN A 11 -20.06 -36.95 -11.27
N SER A 12 -18.95 -36.43 -11.77
CA SER A 12 -18.47 -36.74 -13.12
C SER A 12 -17.83 -38.13 -13.13
N GLY A 13 -17.84 -38.81 -14.29
CA GLY A 13 -17.29 -40.15 -14.42
C GLY A 13 -15.82 -40.23 -13.99
N GLU A 14 -15.43 -41.33 -13.36
CA GLU A 14 -14.04 -41.56 -12.94
C GLU A 14 -13.08 -41.46 -14.14
N ILE A 15 -12.19 -40.47 -14.10
CA ILE A 15 -11.05 -40.41 -15.02
C ILE A 15 -10.04 -41.43 -14.53
N LYS A 16 -9.87 -42.52 -15.28
CA LYS A 16 -8.82 -43.51 -15.00
C LYS A 16 -7.49 -43.02 -15.54
N GLU A 17 -6.52 -42.79 -14.67
CA GLU A 17 -5.17 -42.43 -15.08
C GLU A 17 -4.51 -43.57 -15.86
N PRO A 18 -3.82 -43.27 -16.98
CA PRO A 18 -3.17 -44.28 -17.80
C PRO A 18 -1.95 -44.86 -17.08
N MET A 19 -1.84 -46.18 -17.09
CA MET A 19 -0.68 -46.90 -16.57
C MET A 19 0.37 -47.05 -17.67
N ILE A 20 1.60 -46.60 -17.39
CA ILE A 20 2.76 -46.83 -18.23
C ILE A 20 3.35 -48.20 -17.89
N ALA A 21 3.45 -49.08 -18.89
CA ALA A 21 4.15 -50.35 -18.77
C ALA A 21 5.44 -50.26 -19.60
N SER A 22 6.54 -49.86 -18.97
CA SER A 22 7.85 -49.88 -19.61
C SER A 22 8.93 -50.19 -18.59
N SER A 23 9.57 -51.35 -18.72
CA SER A 23 10.76 -51.73 -17.96
C SER A 23 12.03 -51.37 -18.74
N ARG A 24 13.02 -50.80 -18.05
CA ARG A 24 14.33 -50.50 -18.62
C ARG A 24 15.16 -51.79 -18.77
N THR A 25 15.79 -51.99 -19.92
CA THR A 25 16.70 -53.14 -20.16
C THR A 25 18.18 -52.80 -19.97
N ALA A 26 18.51 -51.51 -19.99
CA ALA A 26 19.84 -50.96 -19.72
C ALA A 26 19.78 -50.06 -18.48
N PRO A 27 20.88 -49.84 -17.74
CA PRO A 27 20.87 -48.95 -16.58
C PRO A 27 20.54 -47.50 -16.98
N LEU A 28 19.89 -46.76 -16.09
CA LEU A 28 19.70 -45.31 -16.24
C LEU A 28 21.07 -44.62 -16.27
N GLN A 29 21.28 -43.74 -17.24
CA GLN A 29 22.54 -42.99 -17.40
C GLN A 29 22.25 -41.49 -17.27
N PRO A 30 23.10 -40.73 -16.56
CA PRO A 30 22.99 -39.29 -16.50
C PRO A 30 23.39 -38.66 -17.84
N ILE A 31 22.71 -37.57 -18.21
CA ILE A 31 23.05 -36.77 -19.39
C ILE A 31 24.22 -35.81 -19.12
N ALA A 32 24.47 -35.49 -17.85
CA ALA A 32 25.58 -34.67 -17.40
C ALA A 32 25.84 -34.93 -15.90
N THR A 33 27.00 -34.50 -15.43
CA THR A 33 27.29 -34.37 -13.99
C THR A 33 27.69 -32.93 -13.73
N ILE A 34 27.00 -32.25 -12.81
CA ILE A 34 27.28 -30.85 -12.45
C ILE A 34 27.51 -30.72 -10.95
N LYS A 35 28.16 -29.64 -10.52
CA LYS A 35 28.29 -29.34 -9.10
C LYS A 35 27.07 -28.58 -8.60
N ILE A 36 26.44 -29.08 -7.53
CA ILE A 36 25.44 -28.33 -6.76
C ILE A 36 25.89 -28.20 -5.31
N TYR A 37 25.53 -27.10 -4.66
CA TYR A 37 25.81 -26.90 -3.23
C TYR A 37 24.54 -27.19 -2.43
N THR A 38 24.56 -28.20 -1.57
CA THR A 38 23.44 -28.56 -0.68
C THR A 38 23.97 -29.23 0.58
N LYS A 39 23.24 -29.13 1.70
CA LYS A 39 23.65 -29.65 3.02
C LYS A 39 25.09 -29.26 3.40
N GLY A 40 25.46 -28.02 3.12
CA GLY A 40 26.75 -27.43 3.52
C GLY A 40 27.97 -27.89 2.71
N ASN A 41 27.80 -28.67 1.64
CA ASN A 41 28.91 -29.15 0.81
C ASN A 41 28.59 -29.09 -0.69
N TRP A 42 29.64 -29.06 -1.52
CA TRP A 42 29.52 -29.24 -2.97
C TRP A 42 29.40 -30.73 -3.31
N HIS A 43 28.40 -31.09 -4.11
CA HIS A 43 28.14 -32.47 -4.55
C HIS A 43 28.24 -32.56 -6.07
N ASP A 44 29.01 -33.53 -6.57
CA ASP A 44 28.96 -33.91 -7.98
C ASP A 44 27.64 -34.65 -8.23
N THR A 45 26.77 -34.01 -8.99
CA THR A 45 25.35 -34.36 -9.09
C THR A 45 25.00 -34.81 -10.50
N PRO A 46 24.56 -36.06 -10.70
CA PRO A 46 24.05 -36.52 -11.97
C PRO A 46 22.76 -35.79 -12.36
N VAL A 47 22.67 -35.43 -13.64
CA VAL A 47 21.52 -34.80 -14.26
C VAL A 47 20.82 -35.82 -15.15
N TYR A 48 19.52 -35.98 -14.99
CA TYR A 48 18.67 -36.85 -15.78
C TYR A 48 17.59 -36.04 -16.48
N GLN A 49 17.18 -36.49 -17.66
CA GLN A 49 15.98 -35.99 -18.31
C GLN A 49 14.79 -36.82 -17.88
N ARG A 50 13.69 -36.16 -17.52
CA ARG A 50 12.49 -36.87 -17.04
C ARG A 50 11.93 -37.87 -18.03
N HIS A 51 11.93 -37.51 -19.31
CA HIS A 51 11.40 -38.34 -20.38
C HIS A 51 12.24 -39.61 -20.61
N ASP A 52 13.44 -39.68 -20.04
CA ASP A 52 14.25 -40.89 -20.08
C ASP A 52 13.88 -41.86 -18.96
N LEU A 53 13.38 -41.39 -17.81
CA LEU A 53 13.01 -42.29 -16.71
C LEU A 53 11.93 -43.30 -17.17
N ARG A 54 12.03 -44.52 -16.63
CA ARG A 54 11.10 -45.63 -16.86
C ARG A 54 10.57 -46.15 -15.54
N VAL A 55 9.44 -46.85 -15.59
CA VAL A 55 8.78 -47.35 -14.38
C VAL A 55 9.72 -48.29 -13.63
N GLY A 56 9.88 -48.02 -12.33
CA GLY A 56 10.84 -48.73 -11.47
C GLY A 56 12.27 -48.17 -11.49
N ASP A 57 12.57 -47.13 -12.29
CA ASP A 57 13.82 -46.39 -12.13
C ASP A 57 13.81 -45.69 -10.76
N ARG A 58 14.84 -45.98 -9.96
CA ARG A 58 15.06 -45.37 -8.65
C ARG A 58 16.41 -44.64 -8.65
N ILE A 59 16.36 -43.35 -8.36
CA ILE A 59 17.54 -42.50 -8.22
C ILE A 59 17.74 -42.25 -6.73
N THR A 60 18.90 -42.64 -6.21
CA THR A 60 19.24 -42.50 -4.79
C THR A 60 20.36 -41.49 -4.60
N GLY A 61 20.20 -40.59 -3.63
CA GLY A 61 21.16 -39.53 -3.37
C GLY A 61 21.02 -38.35 -4.34
N THR A 62 21.97 -37.43 -4.26
CA THR A 62 21.88 -36.13 -4.92
C THR A 62 21.70 -36.28 -6.43
N ALA A 63 20.64 -35.68 -7.00
CA ALA A 63 20.37 -35.74 -8.43
C ALA A 63 19.54 -34.53 -8.90
N LEU A 64 19.66 -34.18 -10.19
CA LEU A 64 18.75 -33.25 -10.86
C LEU A 64 17.94 -34.00 -11.91
N ILE A 65 16.62 -33.81 -11.92
CA ILE A 65 15.73 -34.38 -12.93
C ILE A 65 15.01 -33.23 -13.64
N ILE A 66 15.38 -33.00 -14.91
CA ILE A 66 14.89 -31.89 -15.71
C ILE A 66 13.61 -32.29 -16.44
N GLU A 67 12.61 -31.42 -16.39
CA GLU A 67 11.29 -31.57 -17.00
C GLU A 67 10.97 -30.34 -17.89
N PRO A 68 10.04 -30.46 -18.87
CA PRO A 68 9.65 -29.32 -19.71
C PRO A 68 9.10 -28.12 -18.92
N THR A 69 8.52 -28.37 -17.74
CA THR A 69 7.87 -27.37 -16.90
C THR A 69 8.60 -27.09 -15.59
N GLY A 70 9.77 -27.70 -15.34
CA GLY A 70 10.46 -27.55 -14.06
C GLY A 70 11.73 -28.37 -13.92
N THR A 71 12.37 -28.28 -12.76
CA THR A 71 13.54 -29.10 -12.40
C THR A 71 13.35 -29.62 -10.98
N ASN A 72 13.37 -30.94 -10.82
CA ASN A 72 13.29 -31.59 -9.52
C ASN A 72 14.70 -31.79 -8.97
N VAL A 73 14.96 -31.25 -7.77
CA VAL A 73 16.24 -31.39 -7.07
C VAL A 73 16.10 -32.45 -5.99
N ILE A 74 16.82 -33.56 -6.14
CA ILE A 74 16.86 -34.64 -5.16
C ILE A 74 18.02 -34.34 -4.22
N GLU A 75 17.71 -34.06 -2.96
CA GLU A 75 18.72 -33.77 -1.94
C GLU A 75 19.40 -35.03 -1.40
N PRO A 76 20.61 -34.92 -0.79
CA PRO A 76 21.19 -36.00 -0.02
C PRO A 76 20.20 -36.58 1.01
N GLY A 77 20.10 -37.92 1.07
CA GLY A 77 19.16 -38.61 1.96
C GLY A 77 17.72 -38.71 1.43
N TRP A 78 17.50 -38.31 0.17
CA TRP A 78 16.26 -38.57 -0.56
C TRP A 78 16.50 -39.53 -1.71
N SER A 79 15.43 -40.22 -2.10
CA SER A 79 15.37 -41.00 -3.32
C SER A 79 14.14 -40.63 -4.13
N ALA A 80 14.24 -40.74 -5.45
CA ALA A 80 13.17 -40.50 -6.39
C ALA A 80 12.85 -41.80 -7.14
N GLU A 81 11.58 -42.16 -7.23
CA GLU A 81 11.12 -43.35 -7.96
C GLU A 81 9.98 -42.99 -8.91
N LEU A 82 10.02 -43.56 -10.12
CA LEU A 82 8.95 -43.40 -11.09
C LEU A 82 7.90 -44.52 -10.98
N THR A 83 6.66 -44.14 -10.64
CA THR A 83 5.54 -45.09 -10.52
C THR A 83 4.95 -45.49 -11.88
N PRO A 84 4.14 -46.56 -11.94
CA PRO A 84 3.38 -46.92 -13.13
C PRO A 84 2.43 -45.83 -13.64
N GLN A 85 1.93 -44.94 -12.80
CA GLN A 85 1.09 -43.78 -13.20
C GLN A 85 1.93 -42.59 -13.70
N ASN A 86 3.23 -42.78 -13.90
CA ASN A 86 4.19 -41.73 -14.24
C ASN A 86 4.35 -40.67 -13.14
N HIS A 87 4.05 -40.98 -11.87
CA HIS A 87 4.33 -40.08 -10.75
C HIS A 87 5.78 -40.21 -10.32
N LEU A 88 6.44 -39.08 -10.08
CA LEU A 88 7.77 -39.07 -9.46
C LEU A 88 7.58 -38.96 -7.95
N ILE A 89 7.73 -40.08 -7.24
CA ILE A 89 7.61 -40.10 -5.77
C ILE A 89 8.97 -39.83 -5.16
N LEU A 90 9.02 -38.82 -4.29
CA LEU A 90 10.19 -38.50 -3.48
C LEU A 90 10.02 -39.10 -2.08
N THR A 91 10.97 -39.94 -1.69
CA THR A 91 10.98 -40.59 -0.37
C THR A 91 12.26 -40.23 0.37
N LYS A 92 12.13 -39.78 1.61
CA LYS A 92 13.27 -39.56 2.50
C LYS A 92 13.74 -40.91 3.03
N ASP A 93 15.03 -41.22 2.89
CA ASP A 93 15.59 -42.49 3.34
C ASP A 93 15.71 -42.50 4.88
N ASP A 94 14.97 -43.38 5.56
CA ASP A 94 14.97 -43.57 7.02
C ASP A 94 16.18 -44.38 7.53
N ASN A 95 17.39 -44.14 7.02
CA ASN A 95 18.56 -44.91 7.45
C ASN A 95 19.14 -44.34 8.76
N PRO A 96 19.10 -45.07 9.90
CA PRO A 96 19.51 -44.54 11.20
C PRO A 96 21.01 -44.26 11.33
N ARG A 97 21.85 -44.75 10.40
CA ARG A 97 23.31 -44.50 10.41
C ARG A 97 23.72 -43.13 9.88
N ALA A 98 22.80 -42.38 9.28
CA ALA A 98 23.01 -40.97 8.94
C ALA A 98 22.45 -40.02 10.00
N LYS A 99 21.95 -40.52 11.14
CA LYS A 99 21.52 -39.66 12.26
C LYS A 99 22.71 -39.09 13.03
N ASP A 100 23.84 -39.79 13.09
CA ASP A 100 25.00 -39.34 13.86
C ASP A 100 25.90 -38.30 13.14
N GLU A 101 25.74 -38.10 11.82
CA GLU A 101 26.46 -37.04 11.08
C GLU A 101 25.55 -35.86 10.68
N VAL A 102 24.22 -36.02 10.73
CA VAL A 102 23.26 -34.93 10.41
C VAL A 102 22.80 -34.17 11.67
N GLU A 103 23.02 -34.70 12.88
CA GLU A 103 22.77 -33.95 14.13
C GLU A 103 23.87 -32.95 14.50
N SER A 104 24.97 -32.84 13.73
CA SER A 104 26.06 -31.89 14.02
C SER A 104 26.20 -30.72 13.02
N THR A 105 25.37 -30.63 11.98
CA THR A 105 25.39 -29.49 11.03
C THR A 105 23.98 -29.06 10.63
N ALA A 106 23.22 -28.54 11.60
CA ALA A 106 22.27 -27.43 11.45
C ALA A 106 21.36 -27.30 12.70
N SER A 107 21.93 -27.34 13.90
CA SER A 107 21.64 -26.19 14.76
C SER A 107 22.44 -25.04 14.17
N VAL A 108 21.85 -24.29 13.25
CA VAL A 108 22.21 -22.87 13.14
C VAL A 108 21.72 -22.27 14.45
N SER A 109 22.49 -22.49 15.52
CA SER A 109 22.56 -21.50 16.57
C SER A 109 22.87 -20.22 15.80
N PRO A 110 22.03 -19.18 15.86
CA PRO A 110 22.38 -17.92 15.23
C PRO A 110 23.72 -17.56 15.85
N SER A 111 24.80 -17.64 15.08
CA SER A 111 26.04 -17.07 15.53
C SER A 111 25.69 -15.62 15.83
N SER A 112 26.06 -15.17 17.02
CA SER A 112 26.01 -13.76 17.44
C SER A 112 26.98 -12.90 16.61
N SER A 113 27.19 -13.24 15.34
CA SER A 113 27.85 -12.42 14.36
C SER A 113 26.89 -11.32 13.96
N SER A 114 27.31 -10.07 14.09
CA SER A 114 26.55 -8.88 13.69
C SER A 114 26.22 -8.82 12.19
N THR A 115 26.71 -9.77 11.40
CA THR A 115 26.50 -9.85 9.95
C THR A 115 25.32 -10.76 9.65
N PRO A 116 24.25 -10.26 8.99
CA PRO A 116 23.11 -11.08 8.61
C PRO A 116 23.53 -12.15 7.58
N ASP A 117 22.96 -13.34 7.69
CA ASP A 117 23.02 -14.33 6.61
C ASP A 117 22.13 -13.82 5.46
N PRO A 118 22.66 -13.61 4.25
CA PRO A 118 21.88 -13.08 3.12
C PRO A 118 20.69 -13.96 2.75
N VAL A 119 20.78 -15.28 2.94
CA VAL A 119 19.68 -16.20 2.65
C VAL A 119 18.57 -16.02 3.68
N LEU A 120 18.92 -15.95 4.97
CA LEU A 120 17.94 -15.72 6.02
C LEU A 120 17.35 -14.31 5.93
N LEU A 121 18.12 -13.30 5.54
CA LEU A 121 17.60 -11.95 5.32
C LEU A 121 16.50 -11.94 4.26
N GLU A 122 16.73 -12.65 3.14
CA GLU A 122 15.74 -12.77 2.08
C GLU A 122 14.52 -13.59 2.50
N ILE A 123 14.71 -14.67 3.27
CA ILE A 123 13.60 -15.43 3.85
C ILE A 123 12.76 -14.53 4.76
N PHE A 124 13.39 -13.79 5.67
CA PHE A 124 12.68 -12.91 6.60
C PHE A 124 11.98 -11.76 5.89
N ASN A 125 12.61 -11.12 4.89
CA ASN A 125 11.98 -10.12 4.01
C ASN A 125 10.65 -10.64 3.45
N ASN A 126 10.67 -11.85 2.87
CA ASN A 126 9.49 -12.47 2.27
C ASN A 126 8.45 -12.86 3.32
N LEU A 127 8.87 -13.41 4.46
CA LEU A 127 7.96 -13.80 5.53
C LEU A 127 7.19 -12.61 6.10
N VAL A 128 7.88 -11.52 6.48
CA VAL A 128 7.18 -10.36 7.07
C VAL A 128 6.27 -9.66 6.07
N ARG A 129 6.65 -9.63 4.78
CA ARG A 129 5.81 -9.15 3.68
C ARG A 129 4.56 -10.02 3.51
N ALA A 130 4.73 -11.34 3.47
CA ALA A 130 3.63 -12.30 3.33
C ALA A 130 2.61 -12.17 4.47
N ILE A 131 3.07 -11.98 5.72
CA ILE A 131 2.15 -11.76 6.85
C ILE A 131 1.29 -10.51 6.63
N ALA A 132 1.90 -9.40 6.21
CA ALA A 132 1.15 -8.18 5.95
C ALA A 132 0.16 -8.34 4.78
N GLU A 133 0.52 -9.10 3.75
CA GLU A 133 -0.36 -9.43 2.61
C GLU A 133 -1.54 -10.31 3.05
N GLU A 134 -1.31 -11.30 3.90
CA GLU A 134 -2.38 -12.15 4.44
C GLU A 134 -3.36 -11.37 5.33
N MET A 135 -2.87 -10.40 6.11
CA MET A 135 -3.73 -9.45 6.81
C MET A 135 -4.60 -8.67 5.82
N GLY A 136 -4.00 -8.17 4.72
CA GLY A 136 -4.71 -7.43 3.69
C GLY A 136 -5.79 -8.25 2.97
N ILE A 137 -5.49 -9.50 2.62
CA ILE A 137 -6.46 -10.44 2.03
C ILE A 137 -7.62 -10.69 3.00
N THR A 138 -7.32 -10.84 4.29
CA THR A 138 -8.35 -11.02 5.34
C THR A 138 -9.25 -9.79 5.42
N LEU A 139 -8.66 -8.59 5.45
CA LEU A 139 -9.41 -7.33 5.48
C LEU A 139 -10.31 -7.17 4.27
N GLN A 140 -9.77 -7.36 3.06
CA GLN A 140 -10.52 -7.27 1.82
C GLN A 140 -11.74 -8.22 1.82
N ASN A 141 -11.52 -9.49 2.17
CA ASN A 141 -12.56 -10.51 2.09
C ASN A 141 -13.67 -10.35 3.14
N THR A 142 -13.35 -9.78 4.30
CA THR A 142 -14.29 -9.62 5.44
C THR A 142 -14.94 -8.24 5.51
N SER A 143 -14.38 -7.24 4.81
CA SER A 143 -14.95 -5.89 4.75
C SER A 143 -16.30 -5.81 4.06
N TYR A 144 -17.10 -4.84 4.47
CA TYR A 144 -18.44 -4.60 3.93
C TYR A 144 -18.46 -3.45 2.92
N SER A 145 -17.65 -2.42 3.16
CA SER A 145 -17.63 -1.21 2.32
C SER A 145 -16.98 -1.43 0.95
N VAL A 146 -17.51 -0.73 -0.06
CA VAL A 146 -16.95 -0.70 -1.42
C VAL A 146 -15.51 -0.18 -1.41
N ASN A 147 -15.20 0.78 -0.54
CA ASN A 147 -13.87 1.38 -0.41
C ASN A 147 -12.80 0.35 -0.05
N ILE A 148 -13.05 -0.48 0.96
CA ILE A 148 -12.07 -1.48 1.39
C ILE A 148 -12.12 -2.70 0.45
N LYS A 149 -13.33 -3.18 0.13
CA LYS A 149 -13.51 -4.45 -0.60
C LYS A 149 -13.13 -4.38 -2.08
N GLU A 150 -13.59 -3.36 -2.78
CA GLU A 150 -13.47 -3.24 -4.24
C GLU A 150 -12.30 -2.33 -4.61
N ARG A 151 -12.21 -1.17 -3.95
CA ARG A 151 -11.21 -0.15 -4.27
C ARG A 151 -9.83 -0.41 -3.64
N LEU A 152 -9.76 -1.30 -2.64
CA LEU A 152 -8.56 -1.62 -1.90
C LEU A 152 -7.93 -0.41 -1.19
N ASP A 153 -8.77 0.48 -0.67
CA ASP A 153 -8.35 1.66 0.08
C ASP A 153 -8.08 1.33 1.55
N PHE A 154 -7.04 0.51 1.76
CA PHE A 154 -6.59 0.08 3.07
C PHE A 154 -5.10 -0.27 3.04
N SER A 155 -4.44 -0.34 4.20
CA SER A 155 -3.09 -0.91 4.34
C SER A 155 -3.01 -1.77 5.60
N CYS A 156 -2.16 -2.80 5.55
CA CYS A 156 -1.81 -3.63 6.71
C CYS A 156 -0.29 -3.60 6.90
N ALA A 157 0.14 -3.53 8.15
CA ALA A 157 1.54 -3.35 8.50
C ALA A 157 1.92 -4.01 9.83
N ILE A 158 3.20 -4.36 9.92
CA ILE A 158 3.85 -4.97 11.07
C ILE A 158 4.92 -4.02 11.58
N PHE A 159 4.99 -3.89 12.90
CA PHE A 159 5.89 -2.99 13.60
C PHE A 159 6.68 -3.75 14.66
N ASP A 160 7.90 -3.31 14.90
CA ASP A 160 8.75 -3.83 15.97
C ASP A 160 8.29 -3.38 17.36
N GLN A 161 9.03 -3.79 18.39
CA GLN A 161 8.75 -3.43 19.79
C GLN A 161 8.79 -1.92 20.08
N TYR A 162 9.37 -1.11 19.19
CA TYR A 162 9.46 0.34 19.31
C TYR A 162 8.41 1.06 18.44
N GLY A 163 7.52 0.32 17.78
CA GLY A 163 6.51 0.86 16.88
C GLY A 163 7.07 1.33 15.54
N GLN A 164 8.28 0.90 15.16
CA GLN A 164 8.84 1.21 13.84
C GLN A 164 8.34 0.23 12.80
N LEU A 165 7.95 0.74 11.62
CA LEU A 165 7.51 -0.09 10.50
C LEU A 165 8.61 -1.07 10.10
N VAL A 166 8.26 -2.36 10.08
CA VAL A 166 9.13 -3.46 9.61
C VAL A 166 8.72 -3.84 8.19
N ALA A 167 7.42 -4.06 7.98
CA ALA A 167 6.87 -4.48 6.71
C ALA A 167 5.42 -4.03 6.54
N ASN A 168 5.01 -3.92 5.29
CA ASN A 168 3.65 -3.63 4.87
C ASN A 168 3.30 -4.44 3.63
N ALA A 169 2.01 -4.60 3.40
CA ALA A 169 1.54 -5.02 2.10
C ALA A 169 1.54 -3.82 1.14
N PRO A 170 1.75 -4.05 -0.17
CA PRO A 170 1.91 -3.00 -1.18
C PRO A 170 0.57 -2.31 -1.51
N HIS A 171 0.04 -1.59 -0.53
CA HIS A 171 -1.22 -0.85 -0.64
C HIS A 171 -0.96 0.67 -0.68
N ILE A 172 -1.89 1.48 -0.15
CA ILE A 172 -1.87 2.94 -0.32
C ILE A 172 -0.59 3.58 0.25
N PRO A 173 0.25 4.25 -0.57
CA PRO A 173 1.56 4.76 -0.13
C PRO A 173 1.50 5.75 1.04
N VAL A 174 0.44 6.56 1.15
CA VAL A 174 0.32 7.57 2.22
C VAL A 174 0.16 6.96 3.61
N HIS A 175 -0.38 5.74 3.71
CA HIS A 175 -0.51 5.02 4.97
C HIS A 175 0.85 4.62 5.56
N LEU A 176 1.81 4.29 4.69
CA LEU A 176 2.98 3.51 5.08
C LEU A 176 3.93 4.30 5.98
N GLY A 177 4.13 5.59 5.72
CA GLY A 177 4.93 6.45 6.62
C GLY A 177 4.17 6.95 7.86
N SER A 178 2.84 7.05 7.78
CA SER A 178 2.03 7.69 8.82
C SER A 178 1.55 6.71 9.91
N MET A 179 1.37 5.42 9.60
CA MET A 179 0.94 4.42 10.59
C MET A 179 1.95 4.22 11.73
N SER A 180 3.26 4.38 11.48
CA SER A 180 4.29 4.31 12.54
C SER A 180 4.08 5.40 13.61
N GLU A 181 3.64 6.60 13.20
CA GLU A 181 3.33 7.70 14.12
C GLU A 181 2.06 7.38 14.94
N SER A 182 1.05 6.72 14.36
CA SER A 182 -0.13 6.25 15.10
C SER A 182 0.23 5.19 16.14
N VAL A 183 1.08 4.22 15.79
CA VAL A 183 1.58 3.20 16.72
C VAL A 183 2.41 3.87 17.83
N GLY A 184 3.31 4.79 17.48
CA GLY A 184 4.08 5.58 18.43
C GLY A 184 3.21 6.38 19.40
N SER A 185 2.15 7.02 18.91
CA SER A 185 1.17 7.74 19.73
C SER A 185 0.48 6.81 20.73
N LEU A 186 0.03 5.63 20.29
CA LEU A 186 -0.57 4.63 21.19
C LEU A 186 0.41 4.20 22.29
N ILE A 187 1.66 3.91 21.92
CA ILE A 187 2.72 3.50 22.86
C ILE A 187 2.95 4.59 23.91
N GLN A 188 3.04 5.85 23.49
CA GLN A 188 3.23 6.98 24.41
C GLN A 188 2.01 7.19 25.32
N ALA A 189 0.80 7.08 24.77
CA ALA A 189 -0.43 7.36 25.51
C ALA A 189 -0.79 6.25 26.52
N LYS A 190 -0.55 4.98 26.18
CA LYS A 190 -0.96 3.83 27.01
C LYS A 190 0.22 3.19 27.76
N GLY A 191 1.41 3.17 27.18
CA GLY A 191 2.62 2.60 27.78
C GLY A 191 2.37 1.23 28.43
N LYS A 192 2.61 1.14 29.74
CA LYS A 192 2.46 -0.10 30.52
C LYS A 192 1.01 -0.56 30.76
N THR A 193 0.01 0.20 30.30
CA THR A 193 -1.41 -0.15 30.47
C THR A 193 -1.97 -1.03 29.35
N LEU A 194 -1.20 -1.22 28.27
CA LEU A 194 -1.52 -2.16 27.20
C LEU A 194 -1.60 -3.59 27.75
N LYS A 195 -2.60 -4.37 27.31
CA LYS A 195 -2.81 -5.76 27.75
C LYS A 195 -2.90 -6.73 26.57
N PRO A 196 -2.56 -8.01 26.78
CA PRO A 196 -2.84 -9.06 25.80
C PRO A 196 -4.33 -9.11 25.42
N GLY A 197 -4.60 -9.23 24.13
CA GLY A 197 -5.97 -9.28 23.60
C GLY A 197 -6.68 -7.93 23.48
N ASP A 198 -5.99 -6.82 23.76
CA ASP A 198 -6.51 -5.48 23.49
C ASP A 198 -6.32 -5.09 22.02
N ALA A 199 -7.24 -4.30 21.48
CA ALA A 199 -7.07 -3.55 20.23
C ALA A 199 -7.57 -2.11 20.42
N TYR A 200 -6.94 -1.17 19.72
CA TYR A 200 -7.23 0.26 19.84
C TYR A 200 -7.56 0.85 18.47
N VAL A 201 -8.48 1.81 18.42
CA VAL A 201 -8.85 2.54 17.21
C VAL A 201 -8.42 4.00 17.30
N SER A 202 -7.85 4.53 16.22
CA SER A 202 -7.42 5.92 16.10
C SER A 202 -7.53 6.43 14.66
N ASN A 203 -8.01 7.64 14.47
CA ASN A 203 -7.97 8.38 13.19
C ASN A 203 -7.46 9.82 13.36
N ASN A 204 -7.02 10.19 14.58
CA ASN A 204 -6.59 11.55 14.89
C ASN A 204 -5.37 11.97 14.02
N PRO A 205 -5.51 12.93 13.09
CA PRO A 205 -4.44 13.31 12.17
C PRO A 205 -3.25 13.98 12.87
N TYR A 206 -3.49 14.57 14.05
CA TYR A 206 -2.46 15.18 14.88
C TYR A 206 -1.63 14.14 15.66
N ASN A 207 -2.08 12.89 15.68
CA ASN A 207 -1.45 11.73 16.33
C ASN A 207 -1.16 10.60 15.32
N GLY A 208 -0.70 10.95 14.11
CA GLY A 208 -0.27 9.99 13.09
C GLY A 208 -1.35 9.51 12.12
N GLY A 209 -2.61 9.94 12.29
CA GLY A 209 -3.64 9.79 11.27
C GLY A 209 -3.30 10.59 10.00
N THR A 210 -3.89 10.19 8.87
CA THR A 210 -3.79 10.90 7.59
C THR A 210 -4.91 11.93 7.45
N HIS A 211 -6.15 11.48 7.60
CA HIS A 211 -7.36 12.29 7.73
C HIS A 211 -8.39 11.47 8.51
N LEU A 212 -9.54 12.04 8.87
CA LEU A 212 -10.52 11.33 9.70
C LEU A 212 -11.10 10.06 9.05
N PRO A 213 -11.37 10.01 7.72
CA PRO A 213 -11.88 8.78 7.09
C PRO A 213 -10.93 7.58 7.17
N ASP A 214 -9.62 7.79 7.30
CA ASP A 214 -8.64 6.71 7.43
C ASP A 214 -8.54 6.25 8.88
N VAL A 215 -9.30 5.22 9.23
CA VAL A 215 -9.38 4.69 10.58
C VAL A 215 -8.35 3.57 10.77
N THR A 216 -7.50 3.70 11.79
CA THR A 216 -6.44 2.74 12.11
C THR A 216 -6.82 1.90 13.31
N VAL A 217 -6.79 0.57 13.18
CA VAL A 217 -6.88 -0.37 14.29
C VAL A 217 -5.50 -0.93 14.58
N ILE A 218 -5.05 -0.82 15.83
CA ILE A 218 -3.72 -1.19 16.30
C ILE A 218 -3.85 -2.26 17.39
N THR A 219 -3.17 -3.39 17.20
CA THR A 219 -3.17 -4.53 18.13
C THR A 219 -1.75 -4.78 18.64
N PRO A 220 -1.48 -4.54 19.94
CA PRO A 220 -0.22 -4.93 20.57
C PRO A 220 -0.09 -6.46 20.67
N VAL A 221 1.06 -7.00 20.28
CA VAL A 221 1.31 -8.45 20.24
C VAL A 221 2.23 -8.85 21.40
N PHE A 222 1.73 -9.75 22.26
CA PHE A 222 2.45 -10.27 23.43
C PHE A 222 2.86 -11.72 23.19
N VAL A 223 4.16 -12.01 23.31
CA VAL A 223 4.64 -13.40 23.32
C VAL A 223 4.51 -14.03 24.72
N PRO A 224 4.52 -15.37 24.84
CA PRO A 224 4.43 -16.04 26.14
C PRO A 224 5.45 -15.50 27.15
N ASN A 225 5.00 -15.25 28.39
CA ASN A 225 5.78 -14.70 29.50
C ASN A 225 6.27 -13.25 29.35
N SER A 226 5.89 -12.54 28.29
CA SER A 226 6.20 -11.11 28.16
C SER A 226 5.19 -10.24 28.91
N ILE A 227 5.70 -9.26 29.66
CA ILE A 227 4.89 -8.23 30.34
C ILE A 227 4.65 -6.99 29.48
N THR A 228 5.35 -6.89 28.35
CA THR A 228 5.21 -5.80 27.37
C THR A 228 4.95 -6.38 25.98
N PRO A 229 4.24 -5.65 25.10
CA PRO A 229 4.17 -6.04 23.70
C PRO A 229 5.58 -6.04 23.09
N LEU A 230 5.86 -7.02 22.23
CA LEU A 230 7.14 -7.13 21.51
C LEU A 230 7.01 -6.84 20.02
N PHE A 231 5.77 -6.78 19.53
CA PHE A 231 5.44 -6.36 18.17
C PHE A 231 4.10 -5.63 18.21
N TYR A 232 3.80 -4.93 17.12
CA TYR A 232 2.46 -4.40 16.87
C TYR A 232 2.05 -4.76 15.46
N VAL A 233 0.76 -5.00 15.28
CA VAL A 233 0.15 -5.06 13.95
C VAL A 233 -0.90 -3.97 13.85
N ALA A 234 -1.03 -3.40 12.67
CA ALA A 234 -2.08 -2.44 12.42
C ALA A 234 -2.66 -2.58 11.02
N SER A 235 -3.95 -2.27 10.93
CA SER A 235 -4.68 -2.11 9.69
C SER A 235 -5.27 -0.71 9.66
N ARG A 236 -5.18 -0.05 8.52
CA ARG A 236 -5.82 1.24 8.26
C ARG A 236 -6.75 1.08 7.08
N GLY A 237 -8.01 1.47 7.21
CA GLY A 237 -9.00 1.38 6.16
C GLY A 237 -9.72 2.70 6.00
N HIS A 238 -10.08 3.04 4.76
CA HIS A 238 -10.86 4.23 4.47
C HIS A 238 -12.35 3.96 4.69
N HIS A 239 -12.92 4.55 5.74
CA HIS A 239 -14.35 4.50 6.01
C HIS A 239 -15.06 5.54 5.14
N ALA A 240 -16.03 5.08 4.34
CA ALA A 240 -16.74 5.94 3.39
C ALA A 240 -17.43 7.15 4.05
N ASP A 241 -17.86 7.03 5.30
CA ASP A 241 -18.41 8.14 6.09
C ASP A 241 -18.02 7.94 7.57
N ILE A 242 -17.38 8.95 8.15
CA ILE A 242 -17.07 9.06 9.58
C ILE A 242 -17.75 10.31 10.17
N GLY A 243 -18.88 10.73 9.58
CA GLY A 243 -19.61 11.94 9.95
C GLY A 243 -19.12 13.18 9.22
N GLY A 244 -19.29 14.35 9.84
CA GLY A 244 -18.91 15.64 9.26
C GLY A 244 -20.02 16.30 8.43
N ILE A 245 -19.76 17.51 7.95
CA ILE A 245 -20.80 18.38 7.37
C ILE A 245 -21.31 17.90 5.99
N THR A 246 -20.55 17.05 5.30
CA THR A 246 -20.94 16.47 4.00
C THR A 246 -20.96 14.94 4.05
N PRO A 247 -21.85 14.27 3.30
CA PRO A 247 -21.76 12.83 3.06
C PRO A 247 -20.43 12.46 2.40
N GLY A 248 -19.82 11.36 2.81
CA GLY A 248 -18.53 10.93 2.28
C GLY A 248 -17.32 11.45 3.06
N SER A 249 -17.54 12.27 4.09
CA SER A 249 -16.51 12.84 4.98
C SER A 249 -15.34 13.55 4.27
N MET A 250 -15.65 14.19 3.14
CA MET A 250 -14.70 14.98 2.34
C MET A 250 -15.24 16.40 2.09
N PRO A 251 -15.55 17.17 3.15
CA PRO A 251 -16.16 18.50 2.99
C PRO A 251 -15.20 19.46 2.27
N PRO A 252 -15.57 20.02 1.10
CA PRO A 252 -14.66 20.84 0.31
C PRO A 252 -14.37 22.22 0.91
N HIS A 253 -15.14 22.61 1.92
CA HIS A 253 -15.11 23.94 2.54
C HIS A 253 -14.90 23.87 4.06
N SER A 254 -14.42 22.74 4.59
CA SER A 254 -14.07 22.67 6.01
C SER A 254 -12.93 23.64 6.36
N THR A 255 -13.05 24.26 7.52
CA THR A 255 -12.06 25.17 8.11
C THR A 255 -11.53 24.68 9.46
N THR A 256 -12.30 23.81 10.13
CA THR A 256 -11.89 23.11 11.36
C THR A 256 -12.07 21.61 11.23
N ILE A 257 -11.26 20.85 11.98
CA ILE A 257 -11.30 19.37 11.99
C ILE A 257 -12.67 18.81 12.40
N ASP A 258 -13.39 19.49 13.29
CA ASP A 258 -14.73 19.07 13.76
C ASP A 258 -15.77 19.02 12.63
N GLN A 259 -15.56 19.79 11.55
CA GLN A 259 -16.44 19.77 10.39
C GLN A 259 -16.18 18.55 9.49
N GLU A 260 -15.06 17.85 9.67
CA GLU A 260 -14.62 16.75 8.81
C GLU A 260 -15.11 15.38 9.29
N GLY A 261 -15.51 15.27 10.56
CA GLY A 261 -16.09 14.03 11.12
C GLY A 261 -15.69 13.76 12.56
N ILE A 262 -15.94 12.53 12.99
CA ILE A 262 -15.64 12.04 14.33
C ILE A 262 -14.15 11.74 14.47
N LEU A 263 -13.52 12.37 15.46
CA LEU A 263 -12.14 12.15 15.84
C LEU A 263 -12.06 11.11 16.97
N LEU A 264 -11.39 10.00 16.68
CA LEU A 264 -11.06 8.91 17.60
C LEU A 264 -9.56 8.96 17.90
N ASP A 265 -9.21 9.05 19.19
CA ASP A 265 -7.82 9.12 19.63
C ASP A 265 -7.50 7.99 20.62
N ASN A 266 -6.84 6.95 20.10
CA ASN A 266 -6.38 5.79 20.89
C ASN A 266 -7.48 5.18 21.79
N VAL A 267 -8.68 5.04 21.23
CA VAL A 267 -9.87 4.51 21.91
C VAL A 267 -9.76 3.00 22.01
N LEU A 268 -10.04 2.42 23.19
CA LEU A 268 -10.07 0.97 23.37
C LEU A 268 -11.24 0.38 22.57
N LEU A 269 -10.91 -0.42 21.55
CA LEU A 269 -11.84 -1.06 20.62
C LEU A 269 -12.19 -2.48 21.06
N VAL A 270 -11.19 -3.22 21.53
CA VAL A 270 -11.33 -4.57 22.10
C VAL A 270 -10.65 -4.55 23.47
N ASP A 271 -11.37 -4.95 24.51
CA ASP A 271 -10.83 -5.15 25.87
C ASP A 271 -10.65 -6.65 26.11
N GLN A 272 -9.40 -7.13 26.06
CA GLN A 272 -9.04 -8.52 26.32
C GLN A 272 -9.97 -9.52 25.60
N GLY A 273 -10.12 -9.35 24.28
CA GLY A 273 -10.97 -10.19 23.42
C GLY A 273 -12.46 -9.81 23.38
N ARG A 274 -12.92 -8.79 24.12
CA ARG A 274 -14.31 -8.30 24.07
C ARG A 274 -14.45 -7.02 23.26
N PHE A 275 -15.14 -7.08 22.13
CA PHE A 275 -15.45 -5.93 21.29
C PHE A 275 -16.32 -4.90 22.03
N GLN A 276 -15.90 -3.64 22.04
CA GLN A 276 -16.54 -2.54 22.77
C GLN A 276 -17.64 -1.84 21.95
N GLU A 277 -18.53 -2.63 21.33
CA GLU A 277 -19.51 -2.16 20.34
C GLU A 277 -20.34 -0.97 20.82
N ALA A 278 -20.95 -1.07 22.00
CA ALA A 278 -21.82 -0.01 22.54
C ALA A 278 -21.08 1.32 22.73
N LYS A 279 -19.82 1.28 23.18
CA LYS A 279 -18.98 2.47 23.37
C LYS A 279 -18.59 3.10 22.03
N ILE A 280 -18.27 2.28 21.03
CA ILE A 280 -17.97 2.80 19.69
C ILE A 280 -19.21 3.43 19.08
N LEU A 281 -20.37 2.78 19.19
CA LEU A 281 -21.63 3.34 18.67
C LEU A 281 -21.98 4.67 19.34
N GLU A 282 -21.77 4.80 20.65
CA GLU A 282 -21.92 6.07 21.37
C GLU A 282 -21.03 7.17 20.77
N LEU A 283 -19.75 6.88 20.53
CA LEU A 283 -18.81 7.83 19.94
C LEU A 283 -19.17 8.22 18.50
N LEU A 284 -19.56 7.25 17.66
CA LEU A 284 -19.96 7.49 16.27
C LEU A 284 -21.28 8.27 16.17
N SER A 285 -22.12 8.20 17.21
CA SER A 285 -23.41 8.91 17.28
C SER A 285 -23.32 10.24 18.04
N ALA A 286 -22.16 10.59 18.56
CA ALA A 286 -21.94 11.80 19.35
C ALA A 286 -21.60 13.02 18.48
N GLY A 287 -21.65 14.19 19.09
CA GLY A 287 -21.26 15.46 18.46
C GLY A 287 -22.32 16.04 17.52
N ASP A 288 -21.96 17.15 16.87
CA ASP A 288 -22.86 17.91 16.00
C ASP A 288 -23.03 17.25 14.61
N TYR A 289 -22.06 16.43 14.20
CA TYR A 289 -22.01 15.81 12.87
C TYR A 289 -21.75 14.30 12.98
N PRO A 290 -22.73 13.53 13.50
CA PRO A 290 -22.58 12.10 13.72
C PRO A 290 -22.44 11.33 12.39
N VAL A 291 -21.95 10.10 12.51
CA VAL A 291 -21.80 9.17 11.39
C VAL A 291 -23.16 8.80 10.81
N ARG A 292 -23.28 8.78 9.47
CA ARG A 292 -24.54 8.50 8.77
C ARG A 292 -24.90 7.01 8.73
N ASN A 293 -23.89 6.14 8.63
CA ASN A 293 -24.06 4.69 8.55
C ASN A 293 -23.17 3.93 9.56
N PRO A 294 -23.43 4.08 10.88
CA PRO A 294 -22.58 3.48 11.91
C PRO A 294 -22.51 1.94 11.85
N THR A 295 -23.53 1.27 11.30
CA THR A 295 -23.52 -0.19 11.09
C THR A 295 -22.40 -0.60 10.14
N GLN A 296 -22.20 0.12 9.04
CA GLN A 296 -21.08 -0.13 8.12
C GLN A 296 -19.73 0.14 8.79
N ASN A 297 -19.61 1.22 9.57
CA ASN A 297 -18.36 1.49 10.31
C ASN A 297 -18.02 0.37 11.30
N LEU A 298 -19.01 -0.15 12.03
CA LEU A 298 -18.80 -1.28 12.94
C LEU A 298 -18.36 -2.54 12.20
N ALA A 299 -18.96 -2.84 11.04
CA ALA A 299 -18.58 -3.98 10.22
C ALA A 299 -17.14 -3.88 9.69
N ASP A 300 -16.74 -2.69 9.20
CA ASP A 300 -15.37 -2.46 8.73
C ASP A 300 -14.36 -2.52 9.89
N LEU A 301 -14.70 -2.01 11.08
CA LEU A 301 -13.86 -2.16 12.29
C LEU A 301 -13.68 -3.63 12.69
N GLN A 302 -14.74 -4.44 12.58
CA GLN A 302 -14.66 -5.89 12.83
C GLN A 302 -13.75 -6.59 11.82
N ALA A 303 -13.82 -6.20 10.54
CA ALA A 303 -12.92 -6.70 9.50
C ALA A 303 -11.45 -6.34 9.78
N GLN A 304 -11.18 -5.11 10.26
CA GLN A 304 -9.85 -4.68 10.69
C GLN A 304 -9.33 -5.46 11.91
N ILE A 305 -10.19 -5.75 12.89
CA ILE A 305 -9.85 -6.62 14.03
C ILE A 305 -9.46 -8.02 13.52
N ALA A 306 -10.24 -8.60 12.60
CA ALA A 306 -9.94 -9.92 12.02
C ALA A 306 -8.61 -9.93 11.25
N ALA A 307 -8.33 -8.88 10.48
CA ALA A 307 -7.06 -8.70 9.78
C ALA A 307 -5.88 -8.62 10.75
N ASN A 308 -6.00 -7.84 11.82
CA ASN A 308 -4.97 -7.76 12.85
C ASN A 308 -4.76 -9.09 13.56
N GLU A 309 -5.84 -9.80 13.89
CA GLU A 309 -5.76 -11.14 14.50
C GLU A 309 -5.03 -12.14 13.59
N ARG A 310 -5.22 -12.06 12.27
CA ARG A 310 -4.42 -12.85 11.32
C ARG A 310 -2.93 -12.55 11.45
N GLY A 311 -2.55 -11.28 11.52
CA GLY A 311 -1.16 -10.86 11.71
C GLY A 311 -0.56 -11.33 13.04
N VAL A 312 -1.34 -11.27 14.12
CA VAL A 312 -0.95 -11.79 15.45
C VAL A 312 -0.63 -13.28 15.38
N GLN A 313 -1.49 -14.08 14.75
CA GLN A 313 -1.33 -15.53 14.63
C GLN A 313 -0.08 -15.90 13.83
N GLU A 314 0.18 -15.23 12.70
CA GLU A 314 1.35 -15.52 11.89
C GLU A 314 2.66 -15.05 12.55
N LEU A 315 2.63 -13.94 13.28
CA LEU A 315 3.78 -13.52 14.10
C LEU A 315 4.09 -14.55 15.19
N HIS A 316 3.07 -15.11 15.85
CA HIS A 316 3.28 -16.19 16.81
C HIS A 316 3.89 -17.42 16.16
N ARG A 317 3.39 -17.87 15.01
CA ARG A 317 3.95 -18.99 14.25
C ARG A 317 5.42 -18.75 13.86
N MET A 318 5.74 -17.54 13.41
CA MET A 318 7.11 -17.18 13.06
C MET A 318 8.03 -17.21 14.29
N VAL A 319 7.58 -16.71 15.44
CA VAL A 319 8.33 -16.76 16.71
C VAL A 319 8.48 -18.19 17.22
N GLU A 320 7.45 -19.03 17.11
CA GLU A 320 7.50 -20.45 17.48
C GLU A 320 8.50 -21.22 16.62
N HIS A 321 8.58 -20.91 15.32
CA HIS A 321 9.46 -21.61 14.39
C HIS A 321 10.93 -21.18 14.48
N TYR A 322 11.19 -19.86 14.49
CA TYR A 322 12.56 -19.32 14.40
C TYR A 322 13.13 -18.84 15.74
N GLY A 323 12.31 -18.72 16.77
CA GLY A 323 12.66 -18.15 18.06
C GLY A 323 12.64 -16.62 18.06
N LEU A 324 12.24 -16.04 19.20
CA LEU A 324 12.05 -14.58 19.36
C LEU A 324 13.29 -13.77 19.01
N PHE A 325 14.47 -14.18 19.51
CA PHE A 325 15.71 -13.44 19.28
C PHE A 325 16.05 -13.34 17.78
N THR A 326 15.91 -14.44 17.05
CA THR A 326 16.13 -14.49 15.60
C THR A 326 15.16 -13.57 14.89
N VAL A 327 13.86 -13.65 15.21
CA VAL A 327 12.83 -12.79 14.60
C VAL A 327 13.17 -11.32 14.79
N GLN A 328 13.48 -10.89 16.02
CA GLN A 328 13.80 -9.49 16.31
C GLN A 328 15.07 -9.04 15.59
N ALA A 329 16.13 -9.86 15.57
CA ALA A 329 17.37 -9.55 14.89
C ALA A 329 17.15 -9.38 13.37
N TYR A 330 16.40 -10.29 12.75
CA TYR A 330 16.14 -10.19 11.31
C TYR A 330 15.19 -9.06 10.95
N MET A 331 14.19 -8.72 11.78
CA MET A 331 13.41 -7.49 11.57
C MET A 331 14.30 -6.23 11.57
N GLN A 332 15.30 -6.16 12.45
CA GLN A 332 16.28 -5.08 12.45
C GLN A 332 17.15 -5.09 11.19
N HIS A 333 17.63 -6.27 10.76
CA HIS A 333 18.42 -6.39 9.53
C HIS A 333 17.63 -5.99 8.28
N VAL A 334 16.33 -6.28 8.22
CA VAL A 334 15.43 -5.82 7.14
C VAL A 334 15.36 -4.29 7.08
N GLN A 335 15.26 -3.62 8.23
CA GLN A 335 15.29 -2.16 8.30
C GLN A 335 16.66 -1.60 7.93
N ASP A 336 17.75 -2.20 8.40
CA ASP A 336 19.12 -1.73 8.12
C ASP A 336 19.48 -1.89 6.64
N ASN A 337 18.99 -2.96 5.98
CA ASN A 337 19.14 -3.13 4.55
C ASN A 337 18.42 -2.03 3.75
N ALA A 338 17.21 -1.65 4.19
CA ALA A 338 16.45 -0.57 3.55
C ALA A 338 17.14 0.80 3.75
N GLU A 339 17.72 1.05 4.93
CA GLU A 339 18.57 2.23 5.17
C GLU A 339 19.75 2.28 4.18
N GLU A 340 20.53 1.21 4.10
CA GLU A 340 21.71 1.18 3.22
C GLU A 340 21.32 1.33 1.74
N SER A 341 20.17 0.82 1.36
CA SER A 341 19.65 0.95 -0.01
C SER A 341 19.29 2.39 -0.38
N VAL A 342 18.69 3.14 0.55
CA VAL A 342 18.47 4.59 0.36
C VAL A 342 19.80 5.36 0.37
N ARG A 343 20.78 4.96 1.20
CA ARG A 343 22.12 5.58 1.21
C ARG A 343 22.84 5.44 -0.13
N ARG A 344 22.67 4.33 -0.86
CA ARG A 344 23.24 4.14 -2.22
C ARG A 344 22.73 5.18 -3.23
N VAL A 345 21.48 5.60 -3.11
CA VAL A 345 20.91 6.61 -4.01
C VAL A 345 21.56 7.99 -3.79
N MET A 346 22.01 8.29 -2.58
CA MET A 346 22.66 9.58 -2.26
C MET A 346 23.94 9.83 -3.07
N ASP A 347 24.58 8.77 -3.57
CA ASP A 347 25.82 8.89 -4.34
C ASP A 347 25.61 9.52 -5.73
N VAL A 348 24.38 9.47 -6.26
CA VAL A 348 24.03 9.99 -7.60
C VAL A 348 23.12 11.22 -7.57
N LEU A 349 22.45 11.48 -6.44
CA LEU A 349 21.61 12.66 -6.29
C LEU A 349 22.42 13.94 -6.19
N LYS A 350 21.79 15.04 -6.55
CA LYS A 350 22.35 16.39 -6.48
C LYS A 350 21.46 17.27 -5.63
N ASP A 351 22.05 18.33 -5.10
CA ASP A 351 21.30 19.41 -4.46
C ASP A 351 20.26 19.99 -5.41
N GLY A 352 19.11 20.34 -4.85
CA GLY A 352 17.98 20.82 -5.61
C GLY A 352 17.02 21.65 -4.78
N SER A 353 16.25 22.49 -5.45
CA SER A 353 15.19 23.26 -4.78
C SER A 353 14.05 23.49 -5.74
N PHE A 354 12.83 23.49 -5.22
CA PHE A 354 11.63 23.75 -5.99
C PHE A 354 10.61 24.55 -5.17
N THR A 355 9.90 25.45 -5.83
CA THR A 355 8.72 26.11 -5.27
C THR A 355 7.53 25.70 -6.09
N TYR A 356 6.66 24.90 -5.49
CA TYR A 356 5.45 24.41 -6.08
C TYR A 356 4.28 25.35 -5.78
N PRO A 357 3.68 26.00 -6.78
CA PRO A 357 2.52 26.85 -6.57
C PRO A 357 1.22 26.03 -6.58
N MET A 358 0.26 26.39 -5.73
CA MET A 358 -1.06 25.75 -5.62
C MET A 358 -2.17 26.65 -6.15
N ASP A 359 -3.30 26.05 -6.54
CA ASP A 359 -4.46 26.76 -7.15
C ASP A 359 -5.05 27.86 -6.25
N ASP A 360 -4.93 27.73 -4.92
CA ASP A 360 -5.42 28.70 -3.94
C ASP A 360 -4.44 29.88 -3.70
N GLY A 361 -3.29 29.88 -4.40
CA GLY A 361 -2.23 30.86 -4.25
C GLY A 361 -1.21 30.54 -3.15
N SER A 362 -1.41 29.45 -2.40
CA SER A 362 -0.38 28.94 -1.49
C SER A 362 0.79 28.30 -2.25
N LYS A 363 1.89 28.01 -1.55
CA LYS A 363 3.07 27.39 -2.13
C LYS A 363 3.73 26.42 -1.18
N ILE A 364 4.33 25.37 -1.74
CA ILE A 364 5.22 24.43 -1.06
C ILE A 364 6.64 24.72 -1.54
N CYS A 365 7.52 25.06 -0.62
CA CYS A 365 8.94 25.25 -0.90
C CYS A 365 9.68 24.04 -0.36
N VAL A 366 10.57 23.45 -1.17
CA VAL A 366 11.45 22.39 -0.70
C VAL A 366 12.86 22.62 -1.22
N LYS A 367 13.85 22.42 -0.35
CA LYS A 367 15.26 22.38 -0.67
C LYS A 367 15.83 21.04 -0.19
N ILE A 368 16.50 20.34 -1.09
CA ILE A 368 17.18 19.08 -0.80
C ILE A 368 18.68 19.33 -0.85
N THR A 369 19.37 19.04 0.24
CA THR A 369 20.83 19.16 0.34
C THR A 369 21.42 17.78 0.62
N ILE A 370 22.32 17.32 -0.24
CA ILE A 370 22.93 15.99 -0.16
C ILE A 370 24.28 16.10 0.53
N ASN A 371 24.48 15.26 1.55
CA ASN A 371 25.78 15.07 2.17
C ASN A 371 26.37 13.74 1.72
N HIS A 372 27.28 13.80 0.75
CA HIS A 372 27.94 12.62 0.21
C HIS A 372 28.92 11.96 1.19
N HIS A 373 29.41 12.66 2.23
CA HIS A 373 30.36 12.08 3.18
C HIS A 373 29.68 11.05 4.09
N ASN A 374 28.49 11.38 4.61
CA ASN A 374 27.72 10.49 5.47
C ASN A 374 26.55 9.78 4.72
N ARG A 375 26.44 9.99 3.40
CA ARG A 375 25.38 9.46 2.53
C ARG A 375 23.99 9.75 3.11
N SER A 376 23.74 11.01 3.44
CA SER A 376 22.47 11.50 3.99
C SER A 376 21.90 12.66 3.18
N ALA A 377 20.62 12.97 3.36
CA ALA A 377 19.99 14.15 2.76
C ALA A 377 19.22 14.97 3.80
N CYS A 378 19.28 16.29 3.69
CA CYS A 378 18.42 17.22 4.41
C CYS A 378 17.32 17.70 3.45
N VAL A 379 16.06 17.42 3.81
CA VAL A 379 14.85 17.84 3.09
C VAL A 379 14.19 18.95 3.89
N ASP A 380 14.41 20.19 3.45
CA ASP A 380 13.98 21.40 4.17
C ASP A 380 12.79 22.06 3.47
N PHE A 381 11.66 22.11 4.18
CA PHE A 381 10.42 22.73 3.71
C PHE A 381 10.25 24.20 4.15
N THR A 382 11.31 24.83 4.68
CA THR A 382 11.30 26.24 5.08
C THR A 382 10.91 27.15 3.91
N GLY A 383 10.01 28.10 4.19
CA GLY A 383 9.45 29.02 3.20
C GLY A 383 8.15 28.54 2.55
N THR A 384 7.69 27.31 2.88
CA THR A 384 6.32 26.86 2.60
C THR A 384 5.30 27.79 3.27
N SER A 385 4.16 27.99 2.61
CA SER A 385 3.10 28.86 3.12
C SER A 385 2.68 28.53 4.56
N PRO A 386 2.24 29.51 5.35
CA PRO A 386 1.67 29.27 6.67
C PRO A 386 0.45 28.35 6.58
N GLN A 387 0.02 27.79 7.71
CA GLN A 387 -1.26 27.10 7.82
C GLN A 387 -2.38 27.93 7.18
N GLN A 388 -3.21 27.27 6.36
CA GLN A 388 -4.33 27.89 5.66
C GLN A 388 -5.61 27.78 6.51
N SER A 389 -6.55 28.69 6.25
CA SER A 389 -7.90 28.62 6.82
C SER A 389 -8.81 27.61 6.12
N THR A 390 -8.30 26.89 5.11
CA THR A 390 -8.98 25.85 4.34
C THR A 390 -8.57 24.46 4.84
N ASN A 391 -9.02 23.42 4.16
CA ASN A 391 -8.72 22.03 4.48
C ASN A 391 -7.48 21.45 3.77
N LEU A 392 -6.73 22.29 3.04
CA LEU A 392 -5.50 21.90 2.33
C LEU A 392 -4.31 21.64 3.27
N ASN A 393 -4.47 21.83 4.59
CA ASN A 393 -3.38 21.59 5.52
C ASN A 393 -3.04 20.10 5.60
N ALA A 394 -1.78 19.73 5.38
CA ALA A 394 -1.31 18.36 5.48
C ALA A 394 -0.68 18.11 6.87
N PRO A 395 -1.18 17.13 7.64
CA PRO A 395 -0.53 16.67 8.87
C PRO A 395 0.93 16.31 8.66
N LEU A 396 1.75 16.51 9.70
CA LEU A 396 3.19 16.22 9.68
C LEU A 396 3.50 14.78 9.21
N ALA A 397 2.68 13.81 9.65
CA ALA A 397 2.82 12.40 9.28
C ALA A 397 2.67 12.16 7.78
N ILE A 398 1.80 12.91 7.09
CA ILE A 398 1.64 12.84 5.63
C ILE A 398 2.90 13.35 4.93
N CYS A 399 3.42 14.51 5.34
CA CYS A 399 4.62 15.05 4.72
C CYS A 399 5.81 14.08 4.82
N LYS A 400 6.03 13.48 6.01
CA LYS A 400 7.04 12.43 6.22
C LYS A 400 6.79 11.20 5.32
N ALA A 401 5.54 10.76 5.18
CA ALA A 401 5.19 9.64 4.32
C ALA A 401 5.47 9.92 2.83
N VAL A 402 5.23 11.14 2.36
CA VAL A 402 5.54 11.55 0.98
C VAL A 402 7.05 11.56 0.75
N VAL A 403 7.85 12.08 1.71
CA VAL A 403 9.32 12.02 1.62
C VAL A 403 9.79 10.57 1.55
N LEU A 404 9.30 9.70 2.44
CA LEU A 404 9.58 8.27 2.41
C LEU A 404 9.25 7.64 1.05
N TYR A 405 8.07 7.91 0.51
CA TYR A 405 7.64 7.42 -0.80
C TYR A 405 8.59 7.86 -1.91
N VAL A 406 8.89 9.16 -2.01
CA VAL A 406 9.75 9.68 -3.08
C VAL A 406 11.16 9.10 -2.99
N PHE A 407 11.77 9.01 -1.81
CA PHE A 407 13.10 8.43 -1.71
C PHE A 407 13.11 6.93 -2.00
N ARG A 408 12.04 6.19 -1.68
CA ARG A 408 11.91 4.78 -2.05
C ARG A 408 11.83 4.58 -3.56
N THR A 409 11.12 5.44 -4.30
CA THR A 409 10.96 5.27 -5.76
C THR A 409 12.25 5.52 -6.53
N LEU A 410 13.23 6.18 -5.91
CA LEU A 410 14.57 6.39 -6.49
C LEU A 410 15.49 5.18 -6.30
N VAL A 411 15.11 4.22 -5.44
CA VAL A 411 15.89 3.00 -5.20
C VAL A 411 15.49 1.94 -6.22
N GLU A 412 16.39 1.62 -7.14
CA GLU A 412 16.26 0.54 -8.12
C GLU A 412 16.60 -0.84 -7.49
N ASP A 413 15.86 -1.20 -6.45
CA ASP A 413 16.03 -2.46 -5.71
C ASP A 413 14.67 -2.91 -5.13
N ASP A 414 14.46 -4.21 -4.97
CA ASP A 414 13.22 -4.77 -4.39
C ASP A 414 13.32 -4.81 -2.86
N ILE A 415 13.40 -3.62 -2.25
CA ILE A 415 13.37 -3.48 -0.79
C ILE A 415 11.94 -3.21 -0.28
N PRO A 416 11.56 -3.78 0.88
CA PRO A 416 10.31 -3.41 1.52
C PRO A 416 10.34 -1.94 1.95
N LEU A 417 9.20 -1.25 1.87
CA LEU A 417 9.08 0.10 2.39
C LEU A 417 8.94 0.03 3.91
N ASN A 418 9.98 0.44 4.64
CA ASN A 418 10.03 0.37 6.10
C ASN A 418 10.72 1.60 6.73
N ALA A 419 10.78 1.66 8.06
CA ALA A 419 11.32 2.81 8.79
C ALA A 419 12.82 3.07 8.50
N GLY A 420 13.57 2.05 8.04
CA GLY A 420 14.97 2.18 7.65
C GLY A 420 15.20 3.20 6.54
N CYS A 421 14.25 3.33 5.61
CA CYS A 421 14.32 4.28 4.50
C CYS A 421 14.37 5.76 4.95
N LEU A 422 13.87 6.07 6.17
CA LEU A 422 13.90 7.43 6.72
C LEU A 422 15.16 7.73 7.53
N LYS A 423 15.88 6.72 8.03
CA LYS A 423 17.09 6.91 8.85
C LYS A 423 18.16 7.82 8.23
N PRO A 424 18.43 7.81 6.90
CA PRO A 424 19.43 8.69 6.29
C PRO A 424 18.87 10.09 5.94
N LEU A 425 17.62 10.41 6.29
CA LEU A 425 16.94 11.63 5.90
C LEU A 425 16.67 12.51 7.12
N GLU A 426 17.19 13.73 7.10
CA GLU A 426 16.77 14.79 8.00
C GLU A 426 15.62 15.56 7.33
N ILE A 427 14.47 15.65 8.01
CA ILE A 427 13.27 16.29 7.47
C ILE A 427 12.94 17.51 8.32
N VAL A 428 13.05 18.71 7.74
CA VAL A 428 12.78 19.98 8.42
C VAL A 428 11.45 20.54 7.92
N ILE A 429 10.45 20.53 8.80
CA ILE A 429 9.10 21.05 8.49
C ILE A 429 8.69 22.02 9.61
N PRO A 430 8.71 23.35 9.37
CA PRO A 430 8.36 24.33 10.38
C PRO A 430 6.94 24.13 10.93
N GLU A 431 6.79 24.17 12.26
CA GLU A 431 5.47 24.11 12.90
C GLU A 431 4.61 25.32 12.52
N GLY A 432 3.32 25.10 12.28
CA GLY A 432 2.37 26.14 11.88
C GLY A 432 2.42 26.52 10.39
N CYS A 433 3.17 25.77 9.57
CA CYS A 433 3.04 25.84 8.12
C CYS A 433 1.95 24.90 7.59
N LEU A 434 1.64 25.01 6.29
CA LEU A 434 0.68 24.15 5.58
C LEU A 434 0.94 22.65 5.78
N LEU A 435 2.19 22.24 5.99
CA LEU A 435 2.63 20.84 6.10
C LEU A 435 2.85 20.36 7.55
N ASN A 436 2.57 21.23 8.53
CA ASN A 436 2.62 20.91 9.95
C ASN A 436 1.64 21.82 10.70
N PRO A 437 0.32 21.67 10.44
CA PRO A 437 -0.70 22.52 11.03
C PRO A 437 -0.90 22.23 12.52
N ARG A 438 -1.41 23.22 13.23
CA ARG A 438 -1.84 23.11 14.63
C ARG A 438 -3.33 22.82 14.69
N TYR A 439 -3.72 22.00 15.66
CA TYR A 439 -5.11 21.79 16.03
C TYR A 439 -5.80 23.16 16.30
N PRO A 440 -7.05 23.40 15.83
CA PRO A 440 -8.00 22.47 15.21
C PRO A 440 -8.13 22.63 13.68
N ALA A 441 -7.05 22.90 12.94
CA ALA A 441 -7.14 23.08 11.49
C ALA A 441 -7.85 21.91 10.77
N ALA A 442 -8.61 22.23 9.72
CA ALA A 442 -9.11 21.25 8.76
C ALA A 442 -7.94 20.65 7.94
N VAL A 443 -7.98 19.35 7.67
CA VAL A 443 -6.86 18.60 7.07
C VAL A 443 -7.26 17.59 5.98
N VAL A 444 -8.55 17.40 5.70
CA VAL A 444 -8.99 16.31 4.82
C VAL A 444 -8.37 16.40 3.41
N ALA A 445 -8.28 17.60 2.84
CA ALA A 445 -7.64 17.80 1.54
C ALA A 445 -6.10 17.74 1.60
N GLY A 446 -5.52 17.86 2.79
CA GLY A 446 -4.09 17.66 3.03
C GLY A 446 -3.60 16.27 2.64
N ASN A 447 -4.39 15.24 2.94
CA ASN A 447 -4.09 13.85 2.60
C ASN A 447 -4.12 13.59 1.10
N VAL A 448 -5.05 14.21 0.39
CA VAL A 448 -5.41 13.79 -0.98
C VAL A 448 -5.00 14.77 -2.07
N GLU A 449 -4.84 16.05 -1.76
CA GLU A 449 -4.39 17.10 -2.68
C GLU A 449 -2.98 17.59 -2.34
N THR A 450 -2.76 18.04 -1.10
CA THR A 450 -1.47 18.61 -0.71
C THR A 450 -0.36 17.56 -0.71
N SER A 451 -0.65 16.31 -0.35
CA SER A 451 0.32 15.21 -0.44
C SER A 451 0.85 14.98 -1.87
N GLN A 452 -0.02 15.11 -2.89
CA GLN A 452 0.35 15.03 -4.30
C GLN A 452 1.24 16.20 -4.70
N ALA A 453 0.92 17.40 -4.22
CA ALA A 453 1.73 18.60 -4.43
C ALA A 453 3.13 18.48 -3.80
N ILE A 454 3.25 17.90 -2.59
CA ILE A 454 4.55 17.61 -1.95
C ILE A 454 5.36 16.65 -2.82
N ALA A 455 4.73 15.58 -3.34
CA ALA A 455 5.41 14.60 -4.18
C ALA A 455 5.97 15.25 -5.45
N ASN A 456 5.14 16.00 -6.17
CA ASN A 456 5.58 16.76 -7.34
C ASN A 456 6.66 17.79 -7.01
N ALA A 457 6.58 18.49 -5.86
CA ALA A 457 7.60 19.44 -5.43
C ALA A 457 8.96 18.76 -5.20
N LEU A 458 8.97 17.58 -4.57
CA LEU A 458 10.17 16.78 -4.35
C LEU A 458 10.77 16.29 -5.67
N TYR A 459 9.97 15.72 -6.57
CA TYR A 459 10.46 15.30 -7.89
C TYR A 459 10.97 16.48 -8.73
N GLY A 460 10.30 17.63 -8.65
CA GLY A 460 10.75 18.87 -9.27
C GLY A 460 12.07 19.37 -8.72
N ALA A 461 12.30 19.25 -7.40
CA ALA A 461 13.56 19.63 -6.77
C ALA A 461 14.69 18.68 -7.13
N LEU A 462 14.42 17.37 -7.17
CA LEU A 462 15.39 16.35 -7.60
C LEU A 462 15.69 16.40 -9.10
N GLY A 463 14.76 16.95 -9.91
CA GLY A 463 14.92 17.08 -11.35
C GLY A 463 14.87 15.75 -12.10
N VAL A 464 14.18 14.74 -11.55
CA VAL A 464 14.14 13.36 -12.10
C VAL A 464 12.87 13.04 -12.88
N MET A 465 11.76 13.72 -12.61
CA MET A 465 10.46 13.45 -13.23
C MET A 465 9.65 14.75 -13.33
N ALA A 466 8.94 14.95 -14.44
CA ALA A 466 7.94 16.00 -14.58
C ALA A 466 6.74 15.75 -13.64
N ALA A 467 5.89 16.75 -13.44
CA ALA A 467 4.73 16.59 -12.57
C ALA A 467 3.75 15.54 -13.13
N SER A 468 3.27 14.63 -12.28
CA SER A 468 2.02 13.93 -12.57
C SER A 468 0.83 14.87 -12.34
N GLN A 469 -0.39 14.40 -12.57
CA GLN A 469 -1.64 15.17 -12.42
C GLN A 469 -1.74 15.99 -11.12
N GLY A 470 -1.05 15.61 -10.03
CA GLY A 470 -0.89 16.43 -8.83
C GLY A 470 -2.15 16.57 -7.97
N THR A 471 -3.12 15.68 -8.17
CA THR A 471 -4.42 15.64 -7.49
C THR A 471 -4.94 14.20 -7.51
N MET A 472 -5.75 13.82 -6.52
CA MET A 472 -6.47 12.54 -6.53
C MET A 472 -7.91 12.68 -7.08
N ASN A 473 -8.36 13.90 -7.40
CA ASN A 473 -9.71 14.20 -7.90
C ASN A 473 -10.80 13.52 -7.05
N ASN A 474 -10.83 13.85 -5.75
CA ASN A 474 -11.68 13.20 -4.77
C ASN A 474 -13.14 13.59 -4.99
N PHE A 475 -13.90 12.66 -5.53
CA PHE A 475 -15.32 12.84 -5.79
C PHE A 475 -16.11 12.11 -4.72
N THR A 476 -16.91 12.84 -3.97
CA THR A 476 -17.88 12.29 -3.04
C THR A 476 -19.29 12.66 -3.46
N PHE A 477 -20.22 11.77 -3.15
CA PHE A 477 -21.62 12.12 -3.20
C PHE A 477 -22.42 11.28 -2.23
N GLY A 478 -23.59 11.80 -1.88
CA GLY A 478 -24.50 11.06 -1.04
C GLY A 478 -25.64 11.86 -0.48
N ASN A 479 -26.39 11.18 0.38
CA ASN A 479 -27.48 11.71 1.20
C ASN A 479 -27.48 10.93 2.53
N LEU A 480 -28.61 10.88 3.23
CA LEU A 480 -28.71 10.12 4.48
C LEU A 480 -28.63 8.59 4.28
N ALA A 481 -29.09 8.09 3.13
CA ALA A 481 -29.14 6.66 2.84
C ALA A 481 -27.86 6.14 2.13
N HIS A 482 -27.23 6.98 1.33
CA HIS A 482 -26.08 6.61 0.49
C HIS A 482 -24.90 7.53 0.75
N GLN A 483 -23.70 6.95 0.91
CA GLN A 483 -22.44 7.69 0.99
C GLN A 483 -21.41 7.00 0.10
N TYR A 484 -20.84 7.75 -0.85
CA TYR A 484 -19.84 7.24 -1.76
C TYR A 484 -18.63 8.18 -1.82
N TYR A 485 -17.46 7.56 -1.98
CA TYR A 485 -16.17 8.22 -2.16
C TYR A 485 -15.39 7.51 -3.26
N GLU A 486 -14.83 8.29 -4.18
CA GLU A 486 -13.83 7.82 -5.14
C GLU A 486 -12.68 8.82 -5.34
N THR A 487 -11.51 8.28 -5.66
CA THR A 487 -10.42 9.01 -6.29
C THR A 487 -10.42 8.67 -7.77
N ILE A 488 -10.07 9.64 -8.62
CA ILE A 488 -10.10 9.49 -10.07
C ILE A 488 -8.68 9.72 -10.60
N CYS A 489 -8.21 8.79 -11.42
CA CYS A 489 -6.88 8.81 -12.00
C CYS A 489 -6.66 9.95 -13.01
N GLY A 490 -5.43 10.11 -13.47
CA GLY A 490 -5.07 11.10 -14.47
C GLY A 490 -3.77 10.74 -15.19
N GLY A 491 -3.09 11.74 -15.73
CA GLY A 491 -1.83 11.52 -16.42
C GLY A 491 -0.62 11.48 -15.48
N SER A 492 0.28 10.51 -15.65
CA SER A 492 1.57 10.52 -14.96
C SER A 492 2.58 11.44 -15.64
N GLY A 493 3.54 11.96 -14.88
CA GLY A 493 4.66 12.75 -15.41
C GLY A 493 5.62 11.90 -16.23
N ALA A 494 6.25 12.51 -17.23
CA ALA A 494 7.33 11.90 -18.02
C ALA A 494 8.69 12.00 -17.31
N GLY A 495 9.59 11.06 -17.63
CA GLY A 495 10.97 11.03 -17.15
C GLY A 495 11.98 11.21 -18.26
N ALA A 496 13.26 11.06 -17.92
CA ALA A 496 14.37 11.25 -18.86
C ALA A 496 14.40 10.26 -20.03
N ASP A 497 13.83 9.08 -19.80
CA ASP A 497 13.87 7.91 -20.67
C ASP A 497 12.50 7.21 -20.84
N PHE A 498 11.42 7.77 -20.27
CA PHE A 498 10.08 7.20 -20.38
C PHE A 498 8.99 8.27 -20.58
N ASP A 499 7.99 7.92 -21.40
CA ASP A 499 6.72 8.64 -21.49
C ASP A 499 5.89 8.44 -20.21
N GLY A 500 5.07 9.42 -19.86
CA GLY A 500 4.04 9.27 -18.84
C GLY A 500 2.94 8.30 -19.30
N THR A 501 2.33 7.62 -18.33
CA THR A 501 1.23 6.68 -18.53
C THR A 501 -0.11 7.40 -18.46
N ASP A 502 -0.99 7.08 -19.41
CA ASP A 502 -2.35 7.60 -19.48
C ASP A 502 -3.24 6.95 -18.40
N ALA A 503 -4.14 7.74 -17.80
CA ALA A 503 -5.25 7.25 -16.96
C ALA A 503 -4.84 6.32 -15.79
N VAL A 504 -3.76 6.64 -15.08
CA VAL A 504 -3.24 5.84 -13.95
C VAL A 504 -3.29 6.63 -12.65
N GLN A 505 -3.47 5.93 -11.53
CA GLN A 505 -3.25 6.55 -10.22
C GLN A 505 -1.76 6.82 -10.02
N THR A 506 -1.44 7.95 -9.40
CA THR A 506 -0.06 8.41 -9.25
C THR A 506 0.25 8.76 -7.81
N HIS A 507 1.50 8.50 -7.41
CA HIS A 507 2.09 8.85 -6.13
C HIS A 507 1.29 8.38 -4.92
N MET A 508 0.55 9.27 -4.26
CA MET A 508 0.03 9.01 -2.91
C MET A 508 -1.23 8.13 -2.87
N THR A 509 -1.66 7.62 -4.02
CA THR A 509 -2.73 6.62 -4.12
C THR A 509 -2.42 5.63 -5.24
N ASN A 510 -2.87 4.39 -5.05
CA ASN A 510 -2.91 3.31 -6.02
C ASN A 510 -4.24 2.53 -5.92
N SER A 511 -5.28 3.19 -5.39
CA SER A 511 -6.62 2.60 -5.25
C SER A 511 -7.21 2.23 -6.60
N ARG A 512 -8.03 1.17 -6.62
CA ARG A 512 -8.80 0.78 -7.80
C ARG A 512 -10.01 1.70 -7.96
N LEU A 513 -10.46 1.81 -9.21
CA LEU A 513 -11.80 2.32 -9.49
C LEU A 513 -12.84 1.32 -8.98
N THR A 514 -13.97 1.80 -8.49
CA THR A 514 -15.16 0.95 -8.34
C THR A 514 -15.62 0.51 -9.72
N ASP A 515 -15.82 -0.79 -9.91
CA ASP A 515 -16.39 -1.30 -11.16
C ASP A 515 -17.73 -0.58 -11.48
N PRO A 516 -17.94 -0.08 -12.71
CA PRO A 516 -19.17 0.62 -13.06
C PRO A 516 -20.45 -0.16 -12.72
N GLU A 517 -20.48 -1.47 -12.94
CA GLU A 517 -21.66 -2.29 -12.63
C GLU A 517 -21.91 -2.36 -11.13
N VAL A 518 -20.83 -2.48 -10.33
CA VAL A 518 -20.93 -2.48 -8.86
C VAL A 518 -21.39 -1.10 -8.35
N LEU A 519 -20.86 -0.02 -8.94
CA LEU A 519 -21.25 1.35 -8.60
C LEU A 519 -22.74 1.58 -8.86
N GLU A 520 -23.22 1.27 -10.06
CA GLU A 520 -24.60 1.46 -10.48
C GLU A 520 -25.58 0.53 -9.76
N TRP A 521 -25.11 -0.64 -9.34
CA TRP A 521 -25.92 -1.58 -8.55
C TRP A 521 -26.11 -1.10 -7.11
N ARG A 522 -25.07 -0.53 -6.49
CA ARG A 522 -25.09 -0.11 -5.08
C ARG A 522 -25.59 1.31 -4.86
N PHE A 523 -25.45 2.18 -5.85
CA PHE A 523 -25.76 3.59 -5.74
C PHE A 523 -26.68 4.04 -6.88
N PRO A 524 -27.62 4.97 -6.64
CA PRO A 524 -28.57 5.44 -7.64
C PRO A 524 -27.91 6.46 -8.60
N VAL A 525 -26.89 6.00 -9.33
CA VAL A 525 -26.17 6.74 -10.35
C VAL A 525 -25.99 5.88 -11.60
N LEU A 526 -25.62 6.50 -12.71
CA LEU A 526 -25.26 5.85 -13.97
C LEU A 526 -23.94 6.42 -14.47
N VAL A 527 -23.00 5.55 -14.84
CA VAL A 527 -21.76 5.95 -15.52
C VAL A 527 -22.05 6.19 -16.99
N GLU A 528 -22.15 7.46 -17.41
CA GLU A 528 -22.33 7.78 -18.83
C GLU A 528 -21.04 7.63 -19.63
N GLU A 529 -19.90 7.95 -19.01
CA GLU A 529 -18.58 7.91 -19.66
C GLU A 529 -17.47 7.72 -18.63
N PHE A 530 -16.51 6.88 -18.99
CA PHE A 530 -15.19 6.86 -18.39
C PHE A 530 -14.14 6.57 -19.47
N ALA A 531 -13.42 7.61 -19.91
CA ALA A 531 -12.55 7.54 -21.08
C ALA A 531 -11.25 8.32 -20.88
N ILE A 532 -10.20 7.94 -21.62
CA ILE A 532 -8.96 8.74 -21.68
C ILE A 532 -9.27 10.09 -22.31
N ARG A 533 -8.76 11.17 -21.71
CA ARG A 533 -8.90 12.55 -22.19
C ARG A 533 -7.78 12.86 -23.19
N PRO A 534 -8.02 12.80 -24.51
CA PRO A 534 -6.94 12.89 -25.48
C PRO A 534 -6.27 14.27 -25.47
N ASN A 535 -4.96 14.27 -25.70
CA ASN A 535 -4.12 15.47 -25.82
C ASN A 535 -4.06 16.34 -24.55
N SER A 536 -4.29 15.77 -23.37
CA SER A 536 -4.10 16.48 -22.11
C SER A 536 -2.68 16.36 -21.56
N GLY A 537 -1.90 15.36 -21.98
CA GLY A 537 -0.50 15.20 -21.59
C GLY A 537 0.40 16.27 -22.21
N GLY A 538 1.36 16.76 -21.42
CA GLY A 538 2.35 17.74 -21.85
C GLY A 538 3.31 17.16 -22.89
N LYS A 539 3.67 17.97 -23.89
CA LYS A 539 4.58 17.54 -24.96
C LYS A 539 6.04 17.61 -24.51
N GLY A 540 6.88 16.78 -25.10
CA GLY A 540 8.33 16.82 -24.87
C GLY A 540 9.03 15.82 -25.77
N LYS A 541 10.32 15.57 -25.52
CA LYS A 541 10.98 14.38 -26.06
C LYS A 541 10.26 13.12 -25.57
N HIS A 542 9.88 13.12 -24.29
CA HIS A 542 8.95 12.18 -23.71
C HIS A 542 7.66 12.92 -23.33
N ARG A 543 6.51 12.37 -23.69
CA ARG A 543 5.21 13.00 -23.43
C ARG A 543 4.72 12.67 -22.04
N GLY A 544 4.02 13.59 -21.38
CA GLY A 544 3.24 13.28 -20.19
C GLY A 544 2.00 12.44 -20.52
N GLY A 545 1.49 11.71 -19.54
CA GLY A 545 0.28 10.91 -19.70
C GLY A 545 -0.98 11.77 -19.84
N ASN A 546 -1.98 11.23 -20.52
CA ASN A 546 -3.31 11.81 -20.62
C ASN A 546 -4.14 11.54 -19.35
N GLY A 547 -5.01 12.48 -19.01
CA GLY A 547 -5.99 12.36 -17.95
C GLY A 547 -7.21 11.55 -18.40
N VAL A 548 -8.32 11.71 -17.68
CA VAL A 548 -9.59 11.02 -17.98
C VAL A 548 -10.77 11.98 -17.99
N ILE A 549 -11.85 11.54 -18.64
CA ILE A 549 -13.18 12.12 -18.59
C ILE A 549 -14.06 11.14 -17.81
N ARG A 550 -14.69 11.62 -16.74
CA ARG A 550 -15.62 10.86 -15.90
C ARG A 550 -16.97 11.59 -15.88
N ARG A 551 -18.03 10.90 -16.29
CA ARG A 551 -19.41 11.43 -16.30
C ARG A 551 -20.33 10.52 -15.50
N ILE A 552 -20.97 11.07 -14.47
CA ILE A 552 -21.87 10.33 -13.58
C ILE A 552 -23.21 11.04 -13.54
N GLN A 553 -24.25 10.38 -14.06
CA GLN A 553 -25.63 10.85 -14.01
C GLN A 553 -26.27 10.42 -12.69
N PHE A 554 -26.91 11.35 -11.99
CA PHE A 554 -27.60 11.09 -10.75
C PHE A 554 -29.04 10.64 -11.01
N ARG A 555 -29.51 9.62 -10.29
CA ARG A 555 -30.89 9.12 -10.38
C ARG A 555 -31.75 9.51 -9.17
N GLU A 556 -31.11 10.05 -8.14
CA GLU A 556 -31.73 10.56 -6.92
C GLU A 556 -31.15 11.93 -6.52
N ALA A 557 -31.85 12.65 -5.65
CA ALA A 557 -31.35 13.90 -5.10
C ALA A 557 -30.24 13.63 -4.06
N MET A 558 -29.09 14.25 -4.24
CA MET A 558 -27.88 14.06 -3.43
C MET A 558 -27.05 15.34 -3.35
N SER A 559 -26.21 15.45 -2.33
CA SER A 559 -25.08 16.39 -2.35
C SER A 559 -23.91 15.71 -3.06
N ALA A 560 -23.23 16.42 -3.95
CA ALA A 560 -21.98 15.99 -4.57
C ALA A 560 -20.89 17.01 -4.26
N ALA A 561 -19.71 16.53 -3.92
CA ALA A 561 -18.55 17.36 -3.63
C ALA A 561 -17.32 16.86 -4.39
N ILE A 562 -16.45 17.81 -4.72
CA ILE A 562 -15.16 17.56 -5.36
C ILE A 562 -14.09 18.30 -4.57
N LEU A 563 -13.02 17.58 -4.23
CA LEU A 563 -11.75 18.11 -3.75
C LEU A 563 -10.72 17.79 -4.83
N SER A 564 -10.18 18.82 -5.48
CA SER A 564 -9.26 18.62 -6.59
C SER A 564 -8.33 19.82 -6.80
N GLY A 565 -7.14 19.58 -7.34
CA GLY A 565 -6.14 20.60 -7.71
C GLY A 565 -5.96 20.76 -9.21
N HIS A 566 -5.05 21.63 -9.67
CA HIS A 566 -4.74 21.81 -11.09
C HIS A 566 -5.92 22.18 -12.01
N ARG A 567 -6.85 22.99 -11.51
CA ARG A 567 -7.89 23.66 -12.31
C ARG A 567 -7.47 25.09 -12.67
N VAL A 568 -6.41 25.61 -12.04
CA VAL A 568 -5.84 26.93 -12.33
C VAL A 568 -4.40 26.79 -12.82
N ILE A 569 -3.56 26.05 -12.07
CA ILE A 569 -2.14 25.90 -12.37
C ILE A 569 -1.91 24.56 -13.10
N PRO A 570 -1.26 24.54 -14.27
CA PRO A 570 -1.02 23.29 -14.99
C PRO A 570 0.11 22.47 -14.34
N PRO A 571 0.05 21.12 -14.35
CA PRO A 571 1.16 20.26 -13.94
C PRO A 571 2.41 20.56 -14.77
N PHE A 572 3.53 20.89 -14.11
CA PHE A 572 4.73 21.38 -14.78
C PHE A 572 5.43 20.30 -15.63
N GLY A 573 5.95 20.70 -16.79
CA GLY A 573 6.95 19.91 -17.53
C GLY A 573 8.37 20.10 -16.97
N LEU A 574 9.29 19.23 -17.38
CA LEU A 574 10.67 19.25 -16.88
C LEU A 574 11.70 19.22 -18.03
N ALA A 575 12.89 19.78 -17.79
CA ALA A 575 13.99 19.81 -18.76
C ALA A 575 13.62 20.35 -20.15
N GLY A 576 12.69 21.32 -20.21
CA GLY A 576 12.20 21.91 -21.46
C GLY A 576 10.97 21.23 -22.08
N GLY A 577 10.37 20.24 -21.39
CA GLY A 577 9.05 19.73 -21.73
C GLY A 577 7.93 20.70 -21.35
N GLU A 578 6.81 20.62 -22.07
CA GLU A 578 5.60 21.41 -21.85
C GLU A 578 4.78 20.87 -20.67
N SER A 579 4.02 21.76 -20.03
CA SER A 579 3.09 21.40 -18.96
C SER A 579 1.92 20.56 -19.46
N GLY A 580 1.35 19.73 -18.58
CA GLY A 580 0.08 19.05 -18.82
C GLY A 580 -1.09 20.04 -18.84
N ALA A 581 -2.19 19.66 -19.47
CA ALA A 581 -3.42 20.45 -19.44
C ALA A 581 -4.08 20.41 -18.05
N ILE A 582 -4.66 21.54 -17.63
CA ILE A 582 -5.48 21.63 -16.41
C ILE A 582 -6.73 20.75 -16.50
N GLY A 583 -7.22 20.33 -15.33
CA GLY A 583 -8.50 19.67 -15.16
C GLY A 583 -9.67 20.66 -15.19
N ARG A 584 -10.90 20.13 -15.28
CA ARG A 584 -12.16 20.91 -15.29
C ARG A 584 -13.25 20.11 -14.60
N ASN A 585 -14.10 20.81 -13.84
CA ASN A 585 -15.27 20.23 -13.18
C ASN A 585 -16.51 21.01 -13.63
N CYS A 586 -17.62 20.33 -13.95
CA CYS A 586 -18.90 20.99 -14.18
C CYS A 586 -20.09 20.06 -13.89
N VAL A 587 -21.26 20.67 -13.74
CA VAL A 587 -22.54 19.95 -13.76
C VAL A 587 -23.26 20.26 -15.06
N VAL A 588 -23.70 19.22 -15.76
CA VAL A 588 -24.67 19.35 -16.86
C VAL A 588 -26.05 19.09 -16.26
N ARG A 589 -26.84 20.15 -16.13
CA ARG A 589 -28.21 20.09 -15.61
C ARG A 589 -29.11 19.38 -16.62
N ARG A 590 -30.22 18.81 -16.15
CA ARG A 590 -31.20 18.11 -16.99
C ARG A 590 -31.72 18.92 -18.19
N ASP A 591 -31.78 20.25 -18.08
CA ASP A 591 -32.21 21.15 -19.15
C ASP A 591 -31.10 21.46 -20.18
N GLY A 592 -29.90 20.89 -20.00
CA GLY A 592 -28.71 21.12 -20.82
C GLY A 592 -27.82 22.26 -20.35
N THR A 593 -28.20 23.00 -19.29
CA THR A 593 -27.38 24.07 -18.73
C THR A 593 -26.07 23.50 -18.17
N ILE A 594 -24.94 24.12 -18.50
CA ILE A 594 -23.62 23.74 -17.98
C ILE A 594 -23.22 24.73 -16.88
N GLU A 595 -23.07 24.22 -15.67
CA GLU A 595 -22.61 24.97 -14.51
C GLU A 595 -21.13 24.64 -14.23
N PRO A 596 -20.18 25.55 -14.52
CA PRO A 596 -18.77 25.32 -14.22
C PRO A 596 -18.52 25.35 -12.71
N LEU A 597 -17.74 24.39 -12.22
CA LEU A 597 -17.33 24.29 -10.83
C LEU A 597 -15.85 24.63 -10.66
N LYS A 598 -15.49 25.09 -9.46
CA LYS A 598 -14.09 25.34 -9.06
C LYS A 598 -13.36 24.02 -8.76
N SER A 599 -12.07 24.11 -8.41
CA SER A 599 -11.25 22.96 -7.98
C SER A 599 -11.85 22.25 -6.76
N CYS A 600 -12.30 23.02 -5.77
CA CYS A 600 -13.09 22.53 -4.64
C CYS A 600 -14.52 23.09 -4.72
N ALA A 601 -15.53 22.23 -4.70
CA ALA A 601 -16.93 22.63 -4.80
C ALA A 601 -17.87 21.62 -4.16
N GLU A 602 -19.00 22.10 -3.65
CA GLU A 602 -20.17 21.31 -3.25
C GLU A 602 -21.38 21.78 -4.06
N VAL A 603 -22.20 20.84 -4.53
CA VAL A 603 -23.37 21.13 -5.36
C VAL A 603 -24.50 20.14 -5.07
N GLN A 604 -25.73 20.64 -5.07
CA GLN A 604 -26.91 19.78 -5.02
C GLN A 604 -27.20 19.22 -6.41
N MET A 605 -27.34 17.91 -6.48
CA MET A 605 -27.65 17.15 -7.69
C MET A 605 -29.11 16.71 -7.66
N HIS A 606 -29.78 16.81 -8.80
CA HIS A 606 -31.13 16.30 -8.99
C HIS A 606 -31.16 15.12 -9.97
N PRO A 607 -32.21 14.28 -9.96
CA PRO A 607 -32.35 13.21 -10.94
C PRO A 607 -32.24 13.72 -12.39
N GLY A 608 -31.29 13.16 -13.14
CA GLY A 608 -30.95 13.52 -14.51
C GLY A 608 -29.82 14.53 -14.65
N ASP A 609 -29.33 15.13 -13.56
CA ASP A 609 -28.11 15.94 -13.59
C ASP A 609 -26.87 15.05 -13.74
N VAL A 610 -25.86 15.52 -14.47
CA VAL A 610 -24.60 14.80 -14.71
C VAL A 610 -23.43 15.58 -14.14
N PHE A 611 -22.68 14.97 -13.22
CA PHE A 611 -21.41 15.52 -12.77
C PHE A 611 -20.30 15.09 -13.73
N VAL A 612 -19.52 16.06 -14.23
CA VAL A 612 -18.46 15.83 -15.22
C VAL A 612 -17.13 16.28 -14.66
N ILE A 613 -16.15 15.37 -14.69
CA ILE A 613 -14.78 15.60 -14.26
C ILE A 613 -13.84 15.30 -15.42
N GLU A 614 -13.11 16.30 -15.87
CA GLU A 614 -11.94 16.16 -16.73
C GLU A 614 -10.69 16.27 -15.85
N THR A 615 -9.92 15.20 -15.71
CA THR A 615 -8.71 15.24 -14.87
C THR A 615 -7.51 15.83 -15.61
N PRO A 616 -6.50 16.36 -14.89
CA PRO A 616 -5.29 16.89 -15.50
C PRO A 616 -4.46 15.81 -16.21
N GLY A 617 -3.67 16.22 -17.21
CA GLY A 617 -2.60 15.39 -17.76
C GLY A 617 -1.30 15.54 -16.97
N GLY A 618 -0.31 14.70 -17.26
CA GLY A 618 1.05 14.84 -16.73
C GLY A 618 1.90 15.80 -17.56
N GLY A 619 2.97 16.35 -16.98
CA GLY A 619 3.96 17.16 -17.68
C GLY A 619 4.88 16.33 -18.58
N GLY A 620 5.33 16.93 -19.68
CA GLY A 620 6.32 16.33 -20.59
C GLY A 620 7.76 16.52 -20.10
N PHE A 621 8.69 15.77 -20.68
CA PHE A 621 10.11 15.83 -20.38
C PHE A 621 10.96 16.07 -21.62
N GLY A 622 11.91 17.00 -21.53
CA GLY A 622 12.83 17.33 -22.62
C GLY A 622 12.17 18.16 -23.71
N SER A 623 12.93 19.04 -24.37
CA SER A 623 12.42 19.77 -25.54
C SER A 623 12.10 18.81 -26.69
N SER A 624 10.91 18.94 -27.26
CA SER A 624 10.58 18.28 -28.52
C SER A 624 11.53 18.82 -29.60
N ALA A 625 12.18 17.94 -30.38
CA ALA A 625 12.91 18.39 -31.55
C ALA A 625 11.91 19.10 -32.45
N SER A 626 12.12 20.39 -32.72
CA SER A 626 11.30 21.14 -33.66
C SER A 626 11.34 20.39 -34.99
N SER A 627 10.18 19.92 -35.45
CA SER A 627 10.00 19.50 -36.83
C SER A 627 10.29 20.73 -37.70
N GLN A 628 11.49 20.77 -38.29
CA GLN A 628 11.84 21.71 -39.34
C GLN A 628 10.96 21.50 -40.57
#